data_AF-A0A945WY71-F1
#
_entry.id   AF-A0A945WY71-F1
#
_cell.length_a   1.000
_cell.length_b   1.000
_cell.length_c   1.000
_cell.angle_alpha   90.00
_cell.angle_beta   90.00
_cell.angle_gamma   90.00
#
_symmetry.space_group_name_H-M   'P 1'
#
loop_
_entity.id
_entity.type
_entity.pdbx_description
1 polymer ?
#
loop_
_entity_poly.entity_id
_entity_poly.type
_entity_poly.pdbx_seq_one_letter_code
_entity_poly.pdbx_strand_id
1 'polypeptide(L)'
;MSARRKARKRALDVVFSADVNGTELSDALESARVSAERDPGRASSWPYAQEIVEGIIAHGASIDSVLQATSRAWPVERMPAVDRAVLRIALWELLHNDEVPGAVAISEAVDLVNELSTEASAGFVHGILAAVASDSAVS
;
A
#
# COMPACT_ATOMS: atom_id res chain seq x y z
N MET A 1 -4.55 -14.19 -11.34
CA MET A 1 -4.39 -12.97 -10.52
C MET A 1 -5.48 -11.99 -10.91
N SER A 2 -6.29 -11.52 -9.96
CA SER A 2 -7.40 -10.58 -10.24
C SER A 2 -6.86 -9.22 -10.73
N ALA A 3 -7.71 -8.42 -11.37
CA ALA A 3 -7.36 -7.07 -11.80
C ALA A 3 -6.92 -6.19 -10.61
N ARG A 4 -7.60 -6.32 -9.46
CA ARG A 4 -7.26 -5.61 -8.21
C ARG A 4 -5.89 -6.02 -7.66
N ARG A 5 -5.57 -7.31 -7.65
CA ARG A 5 -4.24 -7.77 -7.18
C ARG A 5 -3.12 -7.27 -8.09
N LYS A 6 -3.33 -7.28 -9.42
CA LYS A 6 -2.38 -6.67 -10.37
C LYS A 6 -2.23 -5.17 -10.10
N ALA A 7 -3.33 -4.47 -9.85
CA ALA A 7 -3.33 -3.04 -9.54
C ALA A 7 -2.55 -2.73 -8.25
N ARG A 8 -2.74 -3.49 -7.17
CA ARG A 8 -1.95 -3.34 -5.93
C ARG A 8 -0.46 -3.50 -6.16
N LYS A 9 -0.05 -4.49 -6.99
CA LYS A 9 1.36 -4.64 -7.37
C LYS A 9 1.90 -3.43 -8.13
N ARG A 10 1.09 -2.83 -9.02
CA ARG A 10 1.49 -1.61 -9.73
C ARG A 10 1.59 -0.41 -8.80
N ALA A 11 0.64 -0.23 -7.90
CA ALA A 11 0.72 0.81 -6.87
C ALA A 11 1.96 0.62 -5.99
N LEU A 12 2.26 -0.63 -5.62
CA LEU A 12 3.47 -0.99 -4.89
C LEU A 12 4.74 -0.61 -5.66
N ASP A 13 4.84 -0.95 -6.95
CA ASP A 13 5.98 -0.55 -7.79
C ASP A 13 6.20 0.98 -7.72
N VAL A 14 5.13 1.77 -7.81
CA VAL A 14 5.18 3.24 -7.76
C VAL A 14 5.64 3.74 -6.39
N VAL A 15 4.95 3.35 -5.32
CA VAL A 15 5.24 3.80 -3.95
C VAL A 15 6.65 3.38 -3.51
N PHE A 16 7.03 2.13 -3.79
CA PHE A 16 8.37 1.62 -3.48
C PHE A 16 9.45 2.40 -4.24
N SER A 17 9.25 2.64 -5.54
CA SER A 17 10.24 3.37 -6.33
C SER A 17 10.43 4.80 -5.86
N ALA A 18 9.34 5.49 -5.45
CA ALA A 18 9.41 6.83 -4.90
C ALA A 18 10.22 6.87 -3.60
N ASP A 19 9.92 5.95 -2.67
CA ASP A 19 10.63 5.79 -1.40
C ASP A 19 12.13 5.52 -1.60
N VAL A 20 12.49 4.60 -2.50
CA VAL A 20 13.89 4.19 -2.72
C VAL A 20 14.70 5.26 -3.45
N ASN A 21 14.07 5.96 -4.39
CA ASN A 21 14.74 7.00 -5.18
C ASN A 21 14.71 8.39 -4.51
N GLY A 22 13.95 8.55 -3.42
CA GLY A 22 13.75 9.84 -2.76
C GLY A 22 13.04 10.87 -3.64
N THR A 23 12.18 10.40 -4.55
CA THR A 23 11.40 11.27 -5.44
C THR A 23 10.00 11.50 -4.89
N GLU A 24 9.41 12.64 -5.22
CA GLU A 24 8.01 12.90 -4.87
C GLU A 24 7.08 11.84 -5.47
N LEU A 25 6.11 11.37 -4.67
CA LEU A 25 5.20 10.30 -5.09
C LEU A 25 4.32 10.73 -6.27
N SER A 26 3.99 12.02 -6.38
CA SER A 26 3.29 12.60 -7.52
C SER A 26 4.08 12.46 -8.83
N ASP A 27 5.40 12.66 -8.77
CA ASP A 27 6.26 12.57 -9.95
C ASP A 27 6.43 11.10 -10.38
N ALA A 28 6.56 10.19 -9.41
CA ALA A 28 6.59 8.75 -9.67
C ALA A 28 5.27 8.26 -10.29
N LEU A 29 4.12 8.75 -9.80
CA LEU A 29 2.81 8.45 -10.37
C LEU A 29 2.70 8.91 -11.82
N GLU A 30 3.11 10.14 -12.13
CA GLU A 30 3.05 10.68 -13.49
C GLU A 30 3.92 9.86 -14.45
N SER A 31 5.14 9.50 -14.05
CA SER A 31 6.01 8.63 -14.83
C SER A 31 5.40 7.25 -15.10
N ALA A 32 4.74 6.68 -14.08
CA ALA A 32 4.05 5.40 -14.20
C ALA A 32 2.81 5.48 -15.11
N ARG A 33 2.10 6.61 -15.12
CA ARG A 33 0.96 6.87 -16.01
C ARG A 33 1.37 6.86 -17.47
N VAL A 34 2.41 7.62 -17.82
CA VAL A 34 2.98 7.64 -19.18
C VAL A 34 3.43 6.24 -19.61
N SER A 35 3.99 5.47 -18.69
CA SER A 35 4.40 4.08 -18.95
C SER A 35 3.21 3.14 -19.16
N ALA A 36 2.11 3.34 -18.43
CA ALA A 36 0.91 2.52 -18.53
C ALA A 36 0.14 2.76 -19.83
N GLU A 37 0.08 3.99 -20.33
CA GLU A 37 -0.54 4.34 -21.62
C GLU A 37 0.11 3.61 -22.80
N ARG A 38 1.39 3.26 -22.67
CA ARG A 38 2.17 2.55 -23.70
C ARG A 38 2.05 1.03 -23.63
N ASP A 39 1.38 0.49 -22.61
CA ASP A 39 1.24 -0.95 -22.36
C ASP A 39 -0.25 -1.33 -22.22
N PRO A 40 -0.89 -1.77 -23.32
CA PRO A 40 -2.29 -2.21 -23.31
C PRO A 40 -2.59 -3.32 -22.28
N GLY A 41 -1.58 -4.11 -21.89
CA GLY A 41 -1.71 -5.15 -20.87
C GLY A 41 -2.01 -4.61 -19.47
N ARG A 42 -1.85 -3.31 -19.24
CA ARG A 42 -2.12 -2.64 -17.96
C ARG A 42 -3.50 -1.98 -17.88
N ALA A 43 -4.22 -1.87 -19.00
CA ALA A 43 -5.47 -1.12 -19.09
C ALA A 43 -6.51 -1.51 -18.02
N SER A 44 -6.63 -2.81 -17.70
CA SER A 44 -7.59 -3.30 -16.70
C SER A 44 -7.18 -3.07 -15.24
N SER A 45 -5.89 -2.85 -14.96
CA SER A 45 -5.35 -2.72 -13.60
C SER A 45 -4.89 -1.29 -13.26
N TRP A 46 -4.60 -0.48 -14.28
CA TRP A 46 -4.09 0.87 -14.09
C TRP A 46 -5.04 1.79 -13.32
N PRO A 47 -6.36 1.84 -13.60
CA PRO A 47 -7.26 2.76 -12.90
C PRO A 47 -7.22 2.61 -11.39
N TYR A 48 -7.30 1.37 -10.89
CA TYR A 48 -7.26 1.12 -9.44
C TYR A 48 -5.85 1.33 -8.85
N ALA A 49 -4.79 1.10 -9.62
CA ALA A 49 -3.44 1.39 -9.16
C ALA A 49 -3.23 2.90 -8.98
N GLN A 50 -3.73 3.70 -9.93
CA GLN A 50 -3.70 5.15 -9.88
C GLN A 50 -4.51 5.67 -8.68
N GLU A 51 -5.72 5.15 -8.48
CA GLU A 51 -6.59 5.52 -7.34
C GLU A 51 -5.90 5.29 -5.98
N ILE A 52 -5.24 4.14 -5.79
CA ILE A 52 -4.47 3.85 -4.57
C ILE A 52 -3.39 4.92 -4.35
N VAL A 53 -2.60 5.22 -5.39
CA VAL A 53 -1.46 6.14 -5.24
C VAL A 53 -1.94 7.58 -5.02
N GLU A 54 -2.96 8.03 -5.75
CA GLU A 54 -3.59 9.34 -5.54
C GLU A 54 -4.16 9.46 -4.12
N GLY A 55 -4.79 8.40 -3.63
CA GLY A 55 -5.28 8.31 -2.27
C GLY A 55 -4.19 8.40 -1.21
N ILE A 56 -3.06 7.73 -1.42
CA ILE A 56 -1.88 7.85 -0.54
C ILE A 56 -1.30 9.27 -0.59
N ILE A 57 -1.25 9.92 -1.76
CA ILE A 57 -0.81 11.32 -1.88
C ILE A 57 -1.74 12.23 -1.07
N ALA A 58 -3.05 12.05 -1.19
CA ALA A 58 -4.04 12.87 -0.51
C ALA A 58 -4.07 12.69 1.02
N HIS A 59 -3.82 11.47 1.50
CA HIS A 59 -3.99 11.10 2.91
C HIS A 59 -2.68 10.68 3.60
N GLY A 60 -1.52 10.86 2.95
CA GLY A 60 -0.23 10.31 3.38
C GLY A 60 0.15 10.67 4.81
N ALA A 61 -0.05 11.93 5.22
CA ALA A 61 0.23 12.37 6.58
C ALA A 61 -0.63 11.63 7.64
N SER A 62 -1.90 11.36 7.33
CA SER A 62 -2.80 10.60 8.22
C SER A 62 -2.38 9.13 8.28
N ILE A 63 -2.10 8.53 7.12
CA ILE A 63 -1.67 7.13 7.00
C ILE A 63 -0.35 6.92 7.77
N ASP A 64 0.65 7.77 7.55
CA ASP A 64 1.94 7.67 8.21
C ASP A 64 1.82 7.91 9.72
N SER A 65 0.95 8.82 10.16
CA SER A 65 0.65 9.03 11.59
C SER A 65 0.04 7.78 12.24
N VAL A 66 -0.94 7.14 11.58
CA VAL A 66 -1.54 5.88 12.07
C VAL A 66 -0.49 4.77 12.12
N LEU A 67 0.32 4.66 11.08
CA LEU A 67 1.38 3.65 11.01
C LEU A 67 2.41 3.83 12.15
N GLN A 68 2.87 5.06 12.39
CA GLN A 68 3.79 5.38 13.48
C GLN A 68 3.18 5.09 14.86
N ALA A 69 1.90 5.44 15.06
CA ALA A 69 1.20 5.26 16.34
C ALA A 69 0.98 3.78 16.69
N THR A 70 0.76 2.93 15.69
CA THR A 70 0.57 1.49 15.85
C THR A 70 1.92 0.75 15.96
N SER A 71 2.96 1.21 15.26
CA SER A 71 4.29 0.57 15.24
C SER A 71 5.20 0.99 16.40
N ARG A 72 4.67 1.03 17.64
CA ARG A 72 5.41 1.59 18.80
C ARG A 72 6.72 0.89 19.13
N ALA A 73 6.80 -0.42 18.88
CA ALA A 73 7.98 -1.23 19.20
C ALA A 73 9.01 -1.28 18.05
N TRP A 74 8.63 -0.86 16.83
CA TRP A 74 9.48 -0.97 15.64
C TRP A 74 9.39 0.31 14.80
N PRO A 75 10.45 1.13 14.74
CA PRO A 75 10.45 2.34 13.94
C PRO A 75 10.14 2.05 12.45
N VAL A 76 9.26 2.85 11.85
CA VAL A 76 8.81 2.70 10.45
C VAL A 76 9.97 2.82 9.47
N GLU A 77 10.98 3.60 9.83
CA GLU A 77 12.18 3.84 9.04
C GLU A 77 13.10 2.60 8.99
N ARG A 78 12.95 1.67 9.93
CA ARG A 78 13.70 0.40 9.96
C ARG A 78 12.98 -0.75 9.24
N MET A 79 11.78 -0.51 8.74
CA MET A 79 11.05 -1.51 7.96
C MET A 79 11.68 -1.66 6.57
N PRO A 80 11.68 -2.86 5.98
CA PRO A 80 11.91 -3.03 4.55
C PRO A 80 11.02 -2.06 3.76
N ALA A 81 11.57 -1.43 2.71
CA ALA A 81 10.83 -0.46 1.93
C ALA A 81 9.57 -1.07 1.30
N VAL A 82 9.62 -2.37 0.94
CA VAL A 82 8.46 -3.14 0.48
C VAL A 82 7.37 -3.20 1.54
N ASP A 83 7.70 -3.55 2.78
CA ASP A 83 6.72 -3.68 3.88
C ASP A 83 6.04 -2.34 4.14
N ARG A 84 6.82 -1.25 4.21
CA ARG A 84 6.28 0.10 4.43
C ARG A 84 5.35 0.52 3.28
N ALA A 85 5.72 0.25 2.03
CA ALA A 85 4.88 0.56 0.88
C ALA A 85 3.58 -0.27 0.88
N VAL A 86 3.65 -1.57 1.21
CA VAL A 86 2.47 -2.43 1.35
C VAL A 86 1.55 -1.95 2.50
N LEU A 87 2.13 -1.56 3.64
CA LEU A 87 1.38 -1.02 4.76
C LEU A 87 0.65 0.28 4.39
N ARG A 88 1.29 1.20 3.67
CA ARG A 88 0.63 2.42 3.18
C ARG A 88 -0.54 2.14 2.24
N ILE A 89 -0.39 1.17 1.33
CA ILE A 89 -1.47 0.74 0.43
C ILE A 89 -2.64 0.18 1.23
N ALA A 90 -2.36 -0.77 2.13
CA ALA A 90 -3.41 -1.44 2.89
C ALA A 90 -4.10 -0.52 3.90
N LEU A 91 -3.37 0.40 4.53
CA LEU A 91 -3.94 1.41 5.41
C LEU A 91 -4.82 2.40 4.64
N TRP A 92 -4.42 2.81 3.43
CA TRP A 92 -5.30 3.60 2.58
C TRP A 92 -6.61 2.84 2.27
N GLU A 93 -6.52 1.57 1.86
CA GLU A 93 -7.71 0.77 1.60
C GLU A 93 -8.60 0.64 2.84
N LEU A 94 -8.02 0.41 4.02
CA LEU A 94 -8.74 0.24 5.28
C LEU A 94 -9.45 1.51 5.76
N LEU A 95 -8.83 2.67 5.57
CA LEU A 95 -9.27 3.93 6.16
C LEU A 95 -10.06 4.81 5.20
N HIS A 96 -9.88 4.62 3.89
CA HIS A 96 -10.36 5.54 2.88
C HIS A 96 -11.03 4.86 1.68
N ASN A 97 -11.12 3.53 1.63
CA ASN A 97 -11.79 2.81 0.55
C ASN A 97 -12.87 1.83 1.05
N ASP A 98 -14.08 2.33 1.20
CA ASP A 98 -15.24 1.54 1.66
C ASP A 98 -15.66 0.42 0.68
N GLU A 99 -15.16 0.43 -0.57
CA GLU A 99 -15.42 -0.65 -1.52
C GLU A 99 -14.60 -1.92 -1.25
N VAL A 100 -13.56 -1.82 -0.42
CA VAL A 100 -12.67 -2.94 -0.07
C VAL A 100 -12.97 -3.41 1.33
N PRO A 101 -13.53 -4.63 1.52
CA PRO A 101 -13.69 -5.19 2.85
C PRO A 101 -12.33 -5.28 3.56
N GLY A 102 -12.25 -4.84 4.81
CA GLY A 102 -10.96 -4.76 5.51
C GLY A 102 -10.22 -6.10 5.61
N ALA A 103 -10.93 -7.21 5.74
CA ALA A 103 -10.33 -8.55 5.69
C ALA A 103 -9.64 -8.86 4.35
N VAL A 104 -10.16 -8.35 3.24
CA VAL A 104 -9.56 -8.50 1.90
C VAL A 104 -8.30 -7.63 1.78
N ALA A 105 -8.33 -6.38 2.26
CA ALA A 105 -7.15 -5.51 2.27
C ALA A 105 -6.00 -6.15 3.09
N ILE A 106 -6.30 -6.68 4.28
CA ILE A 106 -5.33 -7.38 5.13
C ILE A 106 -4.76 -8.61 4.43
N SER A 107 -5.63 -9.47 3.89
CA SER A 107 -5.19 -10.71 3.21
C SER A 107 -4.28 -10.40 2.01
N GLU A 108 -4.62 -9.40 1.21
CA GLU A 108 -3.85 -9.05 0.02
C GLU A 108 -2.50 -8.40 0.39
N ALA A 109 -2.44 -7.64 1.47
CA ALA A 109 -1.20 -7.08 2.00
C ALA A 109 -0.24 -8.18 2.48
N VAL A 110 -0.74 -9.13 3.27
CA VAL A 110 0.03 -10.29 3.76
C VAL A 110 0.57 -11.11 2.60
N ASP A 111 -0.26 -11.36 1.59
CA ASP A 111 0.13 -12.07 0.38
C ASP A 111 1.23 -11.34 -0.41
N LEU A 112 1.19 -10.01 -0.49
CA LEU A 112 2.22 -9.22 -1.18
C LEU A 112 3.57 -9.31 -0.47
N VAL A 113 3.62 -9.17 0.86
CA VAL A 113 4.89 -9.27 1.60
C VAL A 113 5.43 -10.69 1.66
N ASN A 114 4.56 -11.72 1.62
CA ASN A 114 5.00 -13.11 1.46
C ASN A 114 5.71 -13.35 0.12
N GLU A 115 5.29 -12.65 -0.93
CA GLU A 115 5.87 -12.78 -2.27
C GLU A 115 7.15 -11.94 -2.44
N LEU A 116 7.23 -10.79 -1.78
CA LEU A 116 8.20 -9.73 -2.11
C LEU A 116 9.15 -9.35 -0.96
N SER A 117 8.99 -9.93 0.23
CA SER A 117 9.75 -9.56 1.42
C SER A 117 10.23 -10.80 2.21
N THR A 118 10.54 -10.62 3.49
CA THR A 118 11.09 -11.69 4.36
C THR A 118 9.99 -12.53 5.02
N GLU A 119 10.34 -13.72 5.51
CA GLU A 119 9.42 -14.61 6.24
C GLU A 119 8.80 -13.96 7.50
N ALA A 120 9.51 -13.03 8.14
CA ALA A 120 9.01 -12.33 9.33
C ALA A 120 7.96 -11.24 9.01
N SER A 121 7.90 -10.78 7.75
CA SER A 121 7.11 -9.62 7.34
C SER A 121 5.60 -9.89 7.41
N ALA A 122 5.16 -11.11 7.09
CA ALA A 122 3.75 -11.46 7.05
C ALA A 122 3.05 -11.31 8.40
N GLY A 123 3.66 -11.83 9.47
CA GLY A 123 3.12 -11.71 10.82
C GLY A 123 3.11 -10.27 11.31
N PHE A 124 4.17 -9.52 11.00
CA PHE A 124 4.27 -8.10 11.36
C PHE A 124 3.19 -7.25 10.67
N VAL A 125 3.08 -7.34 9.34
CA VAL A 125 2.08 -6.60 8.55
C VAL A 125 0.66 -6.95 8.99
N HIS A 126 0.38 -8.24 9.19
CA HIS A 126 -0.93 -8.67 9.70
C HIS A 126 -1.23 -8.01 11.05
N GLY A 127 -0.27 -8.04 11.99
CA GLY A 127 -0.47 -7.49 13.34
C GLY A 127 -0.79 -6.00 13.34
N ILE A 128 -0.07 -5.21 12.54
CA ILE A 128 -0.33 -3.78 12.39
C ILE A 128 -1.73 -3.53 11.82
N LEU A 129 -2.07 -4.18 10.71
CA LEU A 129 -3.35 -3.92 10.03
C LEU A 129 -4.55 -4.41 10.85
N ALA A 130 -4.43 -5.54 11.55
CA ALA A 130 -5.47 -6.05 12.45
C ALA A 130 -5.72 -5.12 13.64
N ALA A 131 -4.66 -4.51 14.20
CA ALA A 131 -4.79 -3.53 15.28
C ALA A 131 -5.57 -2.29 14.80
N VAL A 132 -5.25 -1.76 13.62
CA VAL A 132 -5.94 -0.59 13.05
C VAL A 132 -7.39 -0.90 12.70
N ALA A 133 -7.65 -2.06 12.09
CA ALA A 133 -9.01 -2.48 11.75
C ALA A 133 -9.89 -2.67 12.99
N SER A 134 -9.30 -3.12 14.11
CA SER A 134 -10.02 -3.29 15.38
C SER A 134 -10.35 -1.96 16.04
N ASP A 135 -9.45 -0.97 15.99
CA ASP A 135 -9.67 0.37 16.58
C ASP A 135 -10.73 1.16 15.79
N SER A 136 -10.71 1.02 14.46
CA SER A 136 -11.66 1.66 13.54
C SER A 136 -13.09 1.11 13.69
N ALA A 137 -13.25 -0.12 14.16
CA ALA A 137 -14.57 -0.73 14.41
C ALA A 137 -15.21 -0.31 15.74
N VAL A 138 -14.46 0.39 16.61
CA VAL A 138 -14.90 0.80 17.96
C VAL A 138 -15.19 2.31 18.04
N SER A 139 -14.96 3.06 16.95
CA SER A 139 -15.24 4.49 16.83
C SER A 139 -16.52 4.76 16.03
#